data_AF-A0A958KYN2-F1
#
_entry.id   AF-A0A958KYN2-F1
#
_cell.length_a   1.000
_cell.length_b   1.000
_cell.length_c   1.000
_cell.angle_alpha   90.00
_cell.angle_beta   90.00
_cell.angle_gamma   90.00
#
_symmetry.space_group_name_H-M   'P 1'
#
loop_
_entity.id
_entity.type
_entity.pdbx_description
1 polymer ?
#
loop_
_entity_poly.entity_id
_entity_poly.type
_entity_poly.pdbx_seq_one_letter_code
_entity_poly.pdbx_strand_id
1 'polypeptide(L)'
;LGATLAFLSARFLLRDSIQNKFKDKLKAINKGVETDGNLYLLTLRLVPAFPFFIINLVMGLTPIRTLSFYIISQVGMLPGTAVYVNAGTQLSKIDSLKGILNLELIVSFALLGVFPLAVKKIMQYFKTRKK
;
A
#
# COMPACT_ATOMS: atom_id res chain seq x y z
N LEU A 1 -7.18 -3.10 10.87
CA LEU A 1 -7.37 -4.41 11.55
C LEU A 1 -7.23 -5.59 10.58
N GLY A 2 -7.99 -5.66 9.49
CA GLY A 2 -7.91 -6.78 8.53
C GLY A 2 -6.52 -7.07 7.98
N ALA A 3 -5.73 -6.03 7.66
CA ALA A 3 -4.33 -6.19 7.25
C ALA A 3 -3.49 -6.94 8.28
N THR A 4 -3.64 -6.58 9.55
CA THR A 4 -2.92 -7.19 10.67
C THR A 4 -3.34 -8.63 10.88
N LEU A 5 -4.64 -8.93 10.78
CA LEU A 5 -5.13 -10.30 10.87
C LEU A 5 -4.55 -11.17 9.76
N ALA A 6 -4.61 -10.73 8.50
CA ALA A 6 -4.01 -11.45 7.38
C ALA A 6 -2.48 -11.66 7.56
N PHE A 7 -1.79 -10.65 8.07
CA PHE A 7 -0.36 -10.73 8.42
C PHE A 7 -0.09 -11.77 9.51
N LEU A 8 -0.90 -11.79 10.58
CA LEU A 8 -0.75 -12.75 11.68
C LEU A 8 -1.10 -14.17 11.25
N SER A 9 -2.12 -14.34 10.42
CA SER A 9 -2.45 -15.63 9.79
C SER A 9 -1.29 -16.14 8.94
N ALA A 10 -0.68 -15.27 8.12
CA ALA A 10 0.51 -15.65 7.36
C ALA A 10 1.70 -16.03 8.26
N ARG A 11 1.89 -15.30 9.35
CA ARG A 11 2.99 -15.49 10.30
C ARG A 11 2.89 -16.78 11.10
N PHE A 12 1.69 -17.13 11.56
CA PHE A 12 1.50 -18.23 12.52
C PHE A 12 0.86 -19.48 11.91
N LEU A 13 0.03 -19.35 10.87
CA LEU A 13 -0.71 -20.48 10.30
C LEU A 13 -0.13 -20.96 8.98
N LEU A 14 0.34 -20.05 8.12
CA LEU A 14 0.71 -20.36 6.73
C LEU A 14 2.22 -20.24 6.46
N ARG A 15 3.02 -20.03 7.49
CA ARG A 15 4.44 -19.67 7.35
C ARG A 15 5.21 -20.72 6.57
N ASP A 16 5.15 -21.97 6.99
CA ASP A 16 5.95 -23.04 6.40
C ASP A 16 5.49 -23.36 4.96
N SER A 17 4.18 -23.41 4.71
CA SER A 17 3.63 -23.66 3.38
C SER A 17 4.04 -22.58 2.36
N ILE A 18 3.96 -21.30 2.75
CA ILE A 18 4.30 -20.20 1.84
C ILE A 18 5.82 -20.09 1.70
N GLN A 19 6.59 -20.26 2.78
CA GLN A 19 8.04 -20.18 2.75
C GLN A 19 8.66 -21.28 1.90
N ASN A 20 8.12 -22.51 1.94
CA ASN A 20 8.58 -23.61 1.10
C ASN A 20 8.25 -23.40 -0.38
N LYS A 21 7.06 -22.86 -0.68
CA LYS A 21 6.61 -22.65 -2.06
C LYS A 21 7.23 -21.43 -2.74
N PHE A 22 7.59 -20.39 -1.98
CA PHE A 22 8.01 -19.09 -2.53
C PHE A 22 9.38 -18.61 -2.03
N LYS A 23 10.24 -19.53 -1.57
CA LYS A 23 11.54 -19.24 -0.95
C LYS A 23 12.38 -18.19 -1.70
N ASP A 24 12.53 -18.34 -3.01
CA ASP A 24 13.37 -17.43 -3.80
C ASP A 24 12.77 -16.03 -3.97
N LYS A 25 11.45 -15.92 -4.08
CA LYS A 25 10.76 -14.62 -4.15
C LYS A 25 10.84 -13.89 -2.80
N LEU A 26 10.82 -14.62 -1.69
CA LEU A 26 10.92 -14.05 -0.35
C LEU A 26 12.33 -13.54 -0.01
N LYS A 27 13.39 -14.07 -0.63
CA LYS A 27 14.77 -13.56 -0.41
C LYS A 27 14.89 -12.07 -0.71
N ALA A 28 14.32 -11.61 -1.81
CA ALA A 28 14.36 -10.20 -2.20
C ALA A 28 13.58 -9.31 -1.21
N ILE A 29 12.45 -9.79 -0.72
CA ILE A 29 11.62 -9.08 0.28
C ILE A 29 12.36 -9.01 1.63
N ASN A 30 12.90 -10.12 2.11
CA ASN A 30 13.66 -10.16 3.37
C ASN A 30 14.87 -9.24 3.32
N LYS A 31 15.65 -9.26 2.23
CA LYS A 31 16.78 -8.34 2.04
C LYS A 31 16.33 -6.88 2.07
N GLY A 32 15.20 -6.56 1.43
CA GLY A 32 14.62 -5.22 1.45
C GLY A 32 14.22 -4.77 2.84
N VAL A 33 13.57 -5.64 3.62
CA VAL A 33 13.19 -5.37 5.02
C VAL A 33 14.41 -5.27 5.94
N GLU A 34 15.45 -6.08 5.73
CA GLU A 34 16.71 -5.98 6.49
C GLU A 34 17.43 -4.65 6.22
N THR A 35 17.38 -4.15 4.97
CA THR A 35 18.07 -2.92 4.57
C THR A 35 17.31 -1.65 4.98
N ASP A 36 16.00 -1.60 4.68
CA ASP A 36 15.20 -0.38 4.81
C ASP A 36 14.12 -0.48 5.92
N GLY A 37 13.89 -1.67 6.50
CA GLY A 37 12.98 -1.88 7.63
C GLY A 37 11.57 -1.32 7.40
N ASN A 38 11.17 -0.39 8.26
CA ASN A 38 9.87 0.27 8.19
C ASN A 38 9.68 1.08 6.90
N LEU A 39 10.75 1.67 6.34
CA LEU A 39 10.67 2.40 5.07
C LEU A 39 10.36 1.49 3.90
N TYR A 40 10.79 0.22 3.94
CA TYR A 40 10.45 -0.77 2.93
C TYR A 40 8.93 -1.02 2.90
N LEU A 41 8.33 -1.25 4.07
CA LEU A 41 6.88 -1.43 4.19
C LEU A 41 6.12 -0.18 3.74
N LEU A 42 6.56 1.00 4.18
CA LEU A 42 5.94 2.27 3.80
C LEU A 42 5.95 2.44 2.27
N THR A 43 7.09 2.14 1.64
CA THR A 43 7.25 2.14 0.18
C THR A 43 6.26 1.22 -0.49
N LEU A 44 6.13 -0.02 -0.02
CA LEU A 44 5.20 -0.98 -0.59
C LEU A 44 3.74 -0.54 -0.45
N ARG A 45 3.38 0.15 0.64
CA ARG A 45 2.01 0.67 0.86
C ARG A 45 1.67 1.85 -0.02
N LEU A 46 2.66 2.70 -0.28
CA LEU A 46 2.49 3.87 -1.13
C LEU A 46 2.47 3.47 -2.61
N VAL A 47 3.32 2.52 -3.03
CA VAL A 47 3.39 2.08 -4.42
C VAL A 47 2.16 1.22 -4.78
N PRO A 48 1.30 1.68 -5.71
CA PRO A 48 0.04 1.02 -6.06
C PRO A 48 0.23 -0.26 -6.90
N ALA A 49 1.47 -0.57 -7.28
CA ALA A 49 1.77 -1.72 -8.14
C ALA A 49 1.60 -3.07 -7.44
N PHE A 50 1.60 -3.09 -6.10
CA PHE A 50 1.49 -4.31 -5.32
C PHE A 50 0.06 -4.51 -4.82
N PRO A 51 -0.55 -5.68 -5.06
CA PRO A 51 -1.84 -6.00 -4.48
C PRO A 51 -1.80 -5.96 -2.95
N PHE A 52 -2.81 -5.33 -2.34
CA PHE A 52 -2.88 -5.10 -0.90
C PHE A 52 -2.70 -6.38 -0.06
N PHE A 53 -3.35 -7.47 -0.46
CA PHE A 53 -3.28 -8.74 0.27
C PHE A 53 -1.90 -9.38 0.19
N ILE A 54 -1.18 -9.23 -0.92
CA ILE A 54 0.17 -9.78 -1.10
C ILE A 54 1.11 -9.16 -0.07
N ILE A 55 1.05 -7.83 0.12
CA ILE A 55 1.87 -7.13 1.12
C ILE A 55 1.63 -7.71 2.51
N ASN A 56 0.37 -7.95 2.90
CA ASN A 56 0.04 -8.49 4.21
C ASN A 56 0.66 -9.89 4.42
N LEU A 57 0.55 -10.76 3.40
CA LEU A 57 1.09 -12.11 3.45
C LEU A 57 2.61 -12.12 3.50
N VAL A 58 3.29 -11.45 2.56
CA VAL A 58 4.76 -11.51 2.46
C VAL A 58 5.41 -10.88 3.68
N MET A 59 4.88 -9.77 4.19
CA MET A 59 5.43 -9.11 5.37
C MET A 59 5.27 -9.98 6.63
N GLY A 60 4.22 -10.81 6.72
CA GLY A 60 4.03 -11.78 7.80
C GLY A 60 5.17 -12.78 7.94
N LEU A 61 5.86 -13.06 6.84
CA LEU A 61 6.99 -14.00 6.75
C LEU A 61 8.36 -13.34 7.02
N THR A 62 8.39 -12.02 7.17
CA THR A 62 9.62 -11.25 7.46
C THR A 62 9.80 -11.05 8.96
N PRO A 63 11.01 -10.67 9.44
CA PRO A 63 11.25 -10.39 10.86
C PRO A 63 10.63 -9.08 11.39
N ILE A 64 9.85 -8.34 10.59
CA ILE A 64 9.24 -7.07 11.04
C ILE A 64 8.34 -7.28 12.27
N ARG A 65 8.39 -6.37 13.24
CA ARG A 65 7.51 -6.43 14.42
C ARG A 65 6.06 -6.16 14.01
N THR A 66 5.11 -6.88 14.61
CA THR A 66 3.66 -6.72 14.33
C THR A 66 3.19 -5.28 14.55
N LEU A 67 3.66 -4.62 15.62
CA LEU A 67 3.30 -3.24 15.91
C LEU A 67 3.83 -2.28 14.84
N SER A 68 5.08 -2.47 14.39
CA SER A 68 5.65 -1.70 13.29
C SER A 68 4.85 -1.92 12.00
N PHE A 69 4.49 -3.17 11.68
CA PHE A 69 3.62 -3.46 10.54
C PHE A 69 2.29 -2.70 10.64
N TYR A 70 1.65 -2.69 11.81
CA TYR A 70 0.38 -2.03 12.03
C TYR A 70 0.48 -0.52 11.82
N ILE A 71 1.38 0.16 12.55
CA ILE A 71 1.51 1.62 12.53
C ILE A 71 1.91 2.11 11.14
N ILE A 72 2.94 1.50 10.55
CA ILE A 72 3.44 1.91 9.23
C ILE A 72 2.38 1.65 8.15
N SER A 73 1.61 0.57 8.26
CA SER A 73 0.50 0.34 7.34
C SER A 73 -0.60 1.39 7.48
N GLN A 74 -0.91 1.87 8.71
CA GLN A 74 -1.86 2.98 8.86
C GLN A 74 -1.35 4.23 8.14
N VAL A 75 -0.13 4.67 8.45
CA VAL A 75 0.47 5.86 7.86
C VAL A 75 0.55 5.75 6.33
N GLY A 76 1.01 4.62 5.81
CA GLY A 76 1.18 4.41 4.37
C GLY A 76 -0.13 4.33 3.58
N MET A 77 -1.22 3.91 4.22
CA MET A 77 -2.53 3.79 3.56
C MET A 77 -3.36 5.08 3.65
N LEU A 78 -3.15 5.91 4.68
CA LEU A 78 -3.95 7.11 4.93
C LEU A 78 -4.09 8.04 3.71
N PRO A 79 -3.01 8.40 2.98
CA PRO A 79 -3.14 9.30 1.82
C PRO A 79 -4.01 8.72 0.72
N GLY A 80 -3.84 7.42 0.40
CA GLY A 80 -4.65 6.74 -0.61
C GLY A 80 -6.11 6.62 -0.19
N THR A 81 -6.37 6.30 1.08
CA THR A 81 -7.71 6.27 1.66
C THR A 81 -8.39 7.64 1.56
N ALA A 82 -7.67 8.72 1.87
CA ALA A 82 -8.22 10.08 1.80
C ALA A 82 -8.66 10.43 0.37
N VAL A 83 -7.82 10.14 -0.63
CA VAL A 83 -8.16 10.36 -2.05
C VAL A 83 -9.38 9.52 -2.46
N TYR A 84 -9.42 8.25 -2.06
CA TYR A 84 -10.52 7.35 -2.40
C TYR A 84 -11.84 7.77 -1.77
N VAL A 85 -11.83 8.09 -0.46
CA VAL A 85 -13.02 8.56 0.26
C VAL A 85 -13.50 9.89 -0.30
N ASN A 86 -12.59 10.82 -0.61
CA ASN A 86 -12.95 12.09 -1.22
C ASN A 86 -13.63 11.89 -2.59
N ALA A 87 -13.07 11.05 -3.46
CA ALA A 87 -13.71 10.72 -4.74
C ALA A 87 -15.09 10.08 -4.56
N GLY A 88 -15.24 9.15 -3.61
CA GLY A 88 -16.54 8.52 -3.28
C GLY A 88 -17.58 9.53 -2.78
N THR A 89 -17.19 10.45 -1.90
CA THR A 89 -18.08 11.50 -1.37
C THR A 89 -18.50 12.49 -2.46
N GLN A 90 -17.64 12.83 -3.42
CA GLN A 90 -18.06 13.67 -4.54
C GLN A 90 -18.95 12.92 -5.52
N LEU A 91 -18.68 11.62 -5.74
CA LEU A 91 -19.53 10.77 -6.56
C LEU A 91 -20.96 10.64 -6.00
N SER A 92 -21.12 10.57 -4.67
CA SER A 92 -22.44 10.48 -4.03
C SER A 92 -23.27 11.76 -4.10
N LYS A 93 -22.69 12.89 -4.50
CA LYS A 93 -23.39 14.18 -4.66
C LYS A 93 -23.86 14.44 -6.10
N ILE A 94 -23.65 13.48 -7.01
CA ILE A 94 -24.06 13.64 -8.41
C ILE A 94 -25.56 13.32 -8.52
N ASP A 95 -26.38 14.37 -8.44
CA ASP A 95 -27.84 14.26 -8.59
C ASP A 95 -28.33 14.60 -10.02
N SER A 96 -27.45 15.08 -10.92
CA SER A 96 -27.78 15.36 -12.32
C SER A 96 -26.55 15.45 -13.23
N LEU A 97 -26.75 15.36 -14.56
CA LEU A 97 -25.71 15.52 -15.59
C LEU A 97 -24.99 16.88 -15.52
N LYS A 98 -25.65 17.96 -15.04
CA LYS A 98 -25.00 19.26 -14.79
C LYS A 98 -24.03 19.21 -13.60
N GLY A 99 -24.25 18.32 -12.64
CA GLY A 99 -23.37 18.08 -11.49
C GLY A 99 -22.04 17.41 -11.88
N ILE A 100 -21.95 16.80 -13.07
CA ILE A 100 -20.73 16.15 -13.55
C ILE A 100 -19.63 17.16 -13.93
N LEU A 101 -20.01 18.39 -14.31
CA LEU A 101 -19.08 19.49 -14.61
C LEU A 101 -18.61 20.24 -13.35
N ASN A 102 -18.90 19.74 -12.15
CA ASN A 102 -18.41 20.34 -10.92
C ASN A 102 -16.88 20.21 -10.83
N LEU A 103 -16.20 21.36 -10.71
CA LEU A 103 -14.74 21.42 -10.60
C LEU A 103 -14.20 20.54 -9.46
N GLU A 104 -14.90 20.46 -8.33
CA GLU A 104 -14.48 19.59 -7.21
C GLU A 104 -14.51 18.12 -7.60
N LEU A 105 -15.53 17.67 -8.33
CA LEU A 105 -15.64 16.29 -8.79
C LEU A 105 -14.50 15.97 -9.76
N ILE A 106 -14.25 16.86 -10.73
CA ILE A 106 -13.17 16.71 -11.70
C ILE A 106 -11.81 16.60 -10.98
N VAL A 107 -11.56 17.49 -10.00
CA VAL A 107 -10.31 17.45 -9.21
C VAL A 107 -10.21 16.17 -8.40
N SER A 108 -11.26 15.72 -7.73
CA SER A 108 -11.25 14.49 -6.93
C SER A 108 -10.97 13.24 -7.77
N PHE A 109 -11.59 13.12 -8.95
CA PHE A 109 -11.34 12.01 -9.87
C PHE A 109 -9.96 12.10 -10.54
N ALA A 110 -9.51 13.31 -10.90
CA ALA A 110 -8.15 13.53 -11.38
C ALA A 110 -7.12 13.13 -10.31
N LEU A 111 -7.33 13.50 -9.04
CA LEU A 111 -6.49 13.07 -7.92
C LEU A 111 -6.50 11.54 -7.79
N LEU A 112 -7.65 10.88 -7.90
CA LEU A 112 -7.75 9.42 -7.85
C LEU A 112 -6.91 8.74 -8.94
N GLY A 113 -6.93 9.27 -10.17
CA GLY A 113 -6.14 8.75 -11.29
C GLY A 113 -4.65 9.11 -11.24
N VAL A 114 -4.31 10.32 -10.81
CA VAL A 114 -2.93 10.86 -10.82
C VAL A 114 -2.14 10.42 -9.59
N PHE A 115 -2.79 10.25 -8.43
CA PHE A 115 -2.15 9.89 -7.17
C PHE A 115 -1.25 8.63 -7.30
N PRO A 116 -1.72 7.50 -7.87
CA PRO A 116 -0.88 6.32 -8.13
C PRO A 116 0.41 6.63 -8.89
N LEU A 117 0.34 7.52 -9.89
CA LEU A 117 1.46 7.89 -10.74
C LEU A 117 2.42 8.85 -10.03
N ALA A 118 1.88 9.81 -9.27
CA ALA A 118 2.66 10.75 -8.49
C ALA A 118 3.50 10.01 -7.43
N VAL A 119 2.86 9.10 -6.69
CA VAL A 119 3.56 8.27 -5.70
C VAL A 119 4.65 7.41 -6.35
N LYS A 120 4.34 6.76 -7.48
CA LYS A 120 5.35 5.99 -8.23
C LYS A 120 6.57 6.85 -8.62
N LYS A 121 6.36 8.06 -9.14
CA LYS A 121 7.45 8.99 -9.54
C LYS A 121 8.28 9.44 -8.34
N ILE A 122 7.64 9.82 -7.23
CA ILE A 122 8.31 10.24 -5.99
C ILE A 122 9.21 9.11 -5.47
N MET A 123 8.69 7.89 -5.42
CA MET A 123 9.46 6.73 -4.95
C MET A 123 10.63 6.38 -5.88
N GLN A 124 10.46 6.51 -7.19
CA GLN A 124 11.57 6.35 -8.14
C GLN A 124 12.65 7.41 -7.92
N TYR A 125 12.28 8.67 -7.73
CA TYR A 125 13.21 9.75 -7.46
C TYR A 125 14.08 9.49 -6.21
N PHE A 126 13.46 9.08 -5.10
CA PHE A 126 14.20 8.75 -3.88
C PHE A 126 15.09 7.51 -4.03
N LYS A 127 14.68 6.53 -4.84
CA LYS A 127 15.48 5.32 -5.09
C LYS A 127 16.72 5.62 -5.94
N THR A 128 16.63 6.53 -6.90
CA THR A 128 17.77 6.93 -7.75
C THR A 128 18.83 7.72 -6.99
N ARG A 129 18.44 8.46 -5.94
CA ARG A 129 19.37 9.23 -5.09
C ARG A 129 20.11 8.41 -4.01
N LYS A 130 19.68 7.17 -3.76
CA LYS A 130 20.31 6.24 -2.80
C LYS A 130 21.37 5.32 -3.46
N LYS A 131 21.56 5.42 -4.77
CA LYS A 131 22.67 4.78 -5.52
C LYS A 131 23.78 5.79 -5.72
#